data_AF-A0A828NZU1-F1
#
_entry.id   AF-A0A828NZU1-F1
#
_cell.length_a   1.000
_cell.length_b   1.000
_cell.length_c   1.000
_cell.angle_alpha   90.00
_cell.angle_beta   90.00
_cell.angle_gamma   90.00
#
_symmetry.space_group_name_H-M   'P 1'
#
loop_
_entity.id
_entity.type
_entity.pdbx_description
1 polymer ?
#
loop_
_entity_poly.entity_id
_entity_poly.type
_entity_poly.pdbx_seq_one_letter_code
_entity_poly.pdbx_strand_id
1 'polypeptide(L)'
;ISQKNVVFNDKRFGCVYSLKASLSGVPDTFRYHLSHRIRRVVGNENTSLPYQQIAREVKAPRERLKYALEAGLLVTALDGLFWSGSQRIAADVLRLRKAGMPVVTTSVEVHDNLTGTTRKIPAYHL
;
A
#
# COMPACT_ATOMS: atom_id res chain seq x y z
N ILE A 1 -26.89 -2.27 15.16
CA ILE A 1 -25.99 -2.89 14.14
C ILE A 1 -26.62 -4.20 13.74
N SER A 2 -26.83 -4.40 12.44
CA SER A 2 -27.41 -5.62 11.89
C SER A 2 -26.30 -6.47 11.28
N GLN A 3 -26.42 -7.79 11.36
CA GLN A 3 -25.41 -8.75 10.87
C GLN A 3 -26.06 -9.80 9.97
N LYS A 4 -25.33 -10.21 8.92
CA LYS A 4 -25.70 -11.33 8.04
C LYS A 4 -24.49 -12.22 7.78
N ASN A 5 -24.71 -13.54 7.84
CA ASN A 5 -23.70 -14.53 7.45
C ASN A 5 -23.63 -14.62 5.92
N VAL A 6 -22.42 -14.69 5.38
CA VAL A 6 -22.16 -14.68 3.94
C VAL A 6 -20.99 -15.61 3.60
N VAL A 7 -20.94 -16.04 2.34
CA VAL A 7 -19.86 -16.87 1.82
C VAL A 7 -18.87 -16.01 1.03
N PHE A 8 -17.59 -16.14 1.31
CA PHE A 8 -16.50 -15.47 0.61
C PHE A 8 -15.75 -16.46 -0.28
N ASN A 9 -15.60 -16.12 -1.56
CA ASN A 9 -14.87 -16.92 -2.56
C ASN A 9 -15.26 -18.40 -2.57
N ASP A 10 -16.55 -18.67 -2.37
CA ASP A 10 -17.15 -20.01 -2.36
C ASP A 10 -16.53 -20.98 -1.35
N LYS A 11 -15.75 -20.48 -0.37
CA LYS A 11 -14.93 -21.32 0.54
C LYS A 11 -14.95 -20.88 2.00
N ARG A 12 -15.02 -19.57 2.27
CA ARG A 12 -14.84 -19.03 3.62
C ARG A 12 -16.14 -18.44 4.14
N PHE A 13 -16.68 -18.99 5.22
CA PHE A 13 -17.78 -18.37 5.96
C PHE A 13 -17.30 -17.09 6.63
N GLY A 14 -18.10 -16.04 6.55
CA GLY A 14 -17.89 -14.80 7.29
C GLY A 14 -19.19 -14.05 7.51
N CYS A 15 -19.09 -12.81 7.97
CA CYS A 15 -20.27 -11.97 8.19
C CYS A 15 -20.01 -10.54 7.74
N VAL A 16 -21.11 -9.86 7.40
CA VAL A 16 -21.14 -8.45 7.06
C VAL A 16 -21.99 -7.72 8.09
N TYR A 17 -21.54 -6.52 8.45
CA TYR A 17 -22.21 -5.64 9.40
C TYR A 17 -22.75 -4.42 8.66
N SER A 18 -23.94 -3.97 9.05
CA SER A 18 -24.54 -2.76 8.51
C SER A 18 -25.11 -1.90 9.63
N LEU A 19 -25.05 -0.59 9.41
CA LEU A 19 -25.77 0.39 10.22
C LEU A 19 -27.27 0.43 9.85
N LYS A 20 -27.65 -0.11 8.69
CA LYS A 20 -29.05 -0.20 8.26
C LYS A 20 -29.75 -1.38 8.94
N ALA A 21 -31.04 -1.20 9.26
CA ALA A 21 -31.87 -2.25 9.85
C ALA A 21 -32.10 -3.42 8.88
N SER A 22 -32.37 -3.12 7.60
CA SER A 22 -32.59 -4.15 6.57
C SER A 22 -31.28 -4.59 5.90
N LEU A 23 -31.18 -5.90 5.65
CA LEU A 23 -30.08 -6.55 4.94
C LEU A 23 -30.55 -7.22 3.63
N SER A 24 -31.76 -6.93 3.15
CA SER A 24 -32.33 -7.58 1.95
C SER A 24 -31.54 -7.30 0.67
N GLY A 25 -30.90 -6.14 0.55
CA GLY A 25 -30.02 -5.80 -0.57
C GLY A 25 -28.57 -6.29 -0.43
N VAL A 26 -28.24 -7.01 0.64
CA VAL A 26 -26.87 -7.49 0.90
C VAL A 26 -26.69 -8.88 0.29
N PRO A 27 -25.71 -9.08 -0.61
CA PRO A 27 -25.46 -10.38 -1.24
C PRO A 27 -25.19 -11.51 -0.23
N ASP A 28 -25.57 -12.74 -0.59
CA ASP A 28 -25.23 -13.94 0.19
C ASP A 28 -23.79 -14.42 -0.06
N THR A 29 -23.25 -14.09 -1.23
CA THR A 29 -21.91 -14.49 -1.65
C THR A 29 -21.12 -13.28 -2.15
N PHE A 30 -19.87 -13.18 -1.71
CA PHE A 30 -18.91 -12.18 -2.15
C PHE A 30 -17.74 -12.86 -2.85
N ARG A 31 -17.38 -12.35 -4.03
CA ARG A 31 -16.19 -12.77 -4.77
C ARG A 31 -15.17 -11.64 -4.80
N TYR A 32 -13.97 -11.91 -4.32
CA TYR A 32 -12.80 -11.06 -4.47
C TYR A 32 -11.67 -11.88 -5.08
N HIS A 33 -10.98 -11.30 -6.05
CA HIS A 33 -9.71 -11.84 -6.51
C HIS A 33 -8.62 -10.85 -6.12
N LEU A 34 -7.45 -11.38 -5.74
CA LEU A 34 -6.28 -10.53 -5.62
C LEU A 34 -6.00 -9.94 -7.00
N SER A 35 -5.81 -8.63 -7.06
CA SER A 35 -5.61 -7.92 -8.31
C SER A 35 -4.34 -7.11 -8.24
N HIS A 36 -3.39 -7.35 -9.16
CA HIS A 36 -2.19 -6.54 -9.34
C HIS A 36 -2.49 -5.21 -10.07
N ARG A 37 -3.67 -4.62 -9.86
CA ARG A 37 -4.16 -3.45 -10.62
C ARG A 37 -3.46 -2.15 -10.21
N ILE A 38 -2.86 -2.10 -9.03
CA ILE A 38 -2.17 -0.92 -8.54
C ILE A 38 -0.77 -0.90 -9.15
N ARG A 39 -0.51 0.12 -9.97
CA ARG A 39 0.76 0.32 -10.67
C ARG A 39 1.33 1.67 -10.26
N ARG A 40 2.65 1.71 -10.06
CA ARG A 40 3.38 2.98 -9.97
C ARG A 40 3.66 3.46 -11.39
N VAL A 41 3.06 4.59 -11.76
CA VAL A 41 3.19 5.17 -13.09
C VAL A 41 3.54 6.64 -12.96
N VAL A 42 4.51 7.10 -13.75
CA VAL A 42 4.79 8.52 -13.94
C VAL A 42 4.66 8.82 -15.43
N GLY A 43 3.81 9.79 -15.78
CA GLY A 43 3.33 9.93 -17.17
C GLY A 43 2.59 8.66 -17.59
N ASN A 44 3.20 7.88 -18.50
CA ASN A 44 2.68 6.58 -18.96
C ASN A 44 3.66 5.41 -18.72
N GLU A 45 4.74 5.64 -17.97
CA GLU A 45 5.77 4.63 -17.76
C GLU A 45 5.64 3.96 -16.39
N ASN A 46 5.79 2.63 -16.37
CA ASN A 46 5.83 1.88 -15.13
C ASN A 46 7.18 2.08 -14.44
N THR A 47 7.17 2.79 -13.31
CA THR A 47 8.38 3.11 -12.55
C THR A 47 8.56 2.22 -11.31
N SER A 48 7.86 1.09 -11.24
CA SER A 48 7.96 0.16 -10.09
C SER A 48 9.18 -0.78 -10.15
N LEU A 49 9.86 -0.88 -11.29
CA LEU A 49 10.94 -1.87 -11.50
C LEU A 49 12.06 -1.80 -10.44
N PRO A 50 12.61 -0.63 -10.08
CA PRO A 50 13.68 -0.56 -9.07
C PRO A 50 13.24 -1.12 -7.70
N TYR A 51 12.01 -0.82 -7.28
CA TYR A 51 11.46 -1.32 -6.03
C TYR A 51 11.23 -2.84 -6.05
N GLN A 52 10.80 -3.37 -7.19
CA GLN A 52 10.63 -4.81 -7.37
C GLN A 52 11.97 -5.56 -7.33
N GLN A 53 13.02 -5.00 -7.92
CA GLN A 53 14.37 -5.56 -7.88
C GLN A 53 14.88 -5.63 -6.44
N ILE A 54 14.81 -4.51 -5.71
CA ILE A 54 15.19 -4.46 -4.29
C ILE A 54 14.40 -5.48 -3.45
N ALA A 55 13.08 -5.61 -3.69
CA ALA A 55 12.25 -6.57 -2.97
C ALA A 55 12.63 -8.03 -3.23
N ARG A 56 13.19 -8.34 -4.41
CA ARG A 56 13.70 -9.68 -4.78
C ARG A 56 15.07 -9.96 -4.15
N GLU A 57 15.94 -8.96 -4.12
CA GLU A 57 17.33 -9.10 -3.66
C GLU A 57 17.45 -9.06 -2.14
N VAL A 58 16.67 -8.21 -1.48
CA VAL A 58 16.75 -7.99 -0.04
C VAL A 58 15.61 -8.71 0.67
N LYS A 59 15.92 -9.58 1.64
CA LYS A 59 14.88 -10.32 2.39
C LYS A 59 14.20 -9.49 3.47
N ALA A 60 14.97 -8.71 4.24
CA ALA A 60 14.46 -8.00 5.41
C ALA A 60 13.68 -6.73 5.00
N PRO A 61 12.41 -6.56 5.46
CA PRO A 61 11.56 -5.43 5.09
C PRO A 61 12.19 -4.04 5.29
N ARG A 62 12.79 -3.80 6.47
CA ARG A 62 13.41 -2.51 6.79
C ARG A 62 14.67 -2.24 5.97
N GLU A 63 15.42 -3.28 5.64
CA GLU A 63 16.62 -3.15 4.80
C GLU A 63 16.24 -2.81 3.34
N ARG A 64 15.07 -3.26 2.85
CA ARG A 64 14.55 -2.82 1.54
C ARG A 64 14.29 -1.32 1.51
N LEU A 65 13.67 -0.77 2.56
CA LEU A 65 13.43 0.66 2.68
C LEU A 65 14.74 1.44 2.71
N LYS A 66 15.69 0.99 3.55
CA LYS A 66 17.02 1.59 3.64
C LYS A 66 17.72 1.59 2.28
N TYR A 67 17.76 0.44 1.61
CA TYR A 67 18.37 0.30 0.28
C TYR A 67 17.72 1.23 -0.73
N ALA A 68 16.38 1.30 -0.77
CA ALA A 68 15.66 2.17 -1.70
C ALA A 68 16.05 3.64 -1.52
N LEU A 69 16.15 4.09 -0.26
CA LEU A 69 16.56 5.46 0.06
C LEU A 69 18.03 5.71 -0.30
N GLU A 70 18.94 4.78 -0.02
CA GLU A 70 20.37 4.84 -0.39
C GLU A 70 20.57 4.83 -1.92
N ALA A 71 19.69 4.15 -2.66
CA ALA A 71 19.66 4.15 -4.12
C ALA A 71 19.04 5.44 -4.72
N GLY A 72 18.72 6.43 -3.88
CA GLY A 72 18.15 7.71 -4.32
C GLY A 72 16.69 7.63 -4.76
N LEU A 73 15.98 6.54 -4.42
CA LEU A 73 14.57 6.40 -4.76
C LEU A 73 13.69 7.25 -3.84
N LEU A 74 12.69 7.90 -4.43
CA LEU A 74 11.65 8.60 -3.69
C LEU A 74 10.55 7.64 -3.24
N VAL A 75 10.51 7.35 -1.94
CA VAL A 75 9.64 6.31 -1.35
C VAL A 75 8.38 6.92 -0.74
N THR A 76 7.20 6.52 -1.22
CA THR A 76 5.89 6.84 -0.64
C THR A 76 5.43 5.72 0.32
N ALA A 77 4.34 5.96 1.06
CA ALA A 77 3.72 4.93 1.88
C ALA A 77 3.25 3.71 1.08
N LEU A 78 2.77 3.91 -0.16
CA LEU A 78 2.38 2.82 -1.04
C LEU A 78 3.60 2.00 -1.47
N ASP A 79 4.74 2.66 -1.71
CA ASP A 79 5.96 1.94 -2.05
C ASP A 79 6.46 1.07 -0.90
N GLY A 80 6.41 1.63 0.32
CA GLY A 80 6.68 0.90 1.55
C GLY A 80 5.79 -0.33 1.71
N LEU A 81 4.49 -0.17 1.44
CA LEU A 81 3.51 -1.24 1.56
C LEU A 81 3.73 -2.35 0.54
N PHE A 82 3.93 -2.00 -0.74
CA PHE A 82 3.97 -3.00 -1.83
C PHE A 82 5.32 -3.68 -1.99
N TRP A 83 6.42 -2.95 -1.84
CA TRP A 83 7.75 -3.48 -2.17
C TRP A 83 8.65 -3.62 -0.95
N SER A 84 8.50 -2.77 0.08
CA SER A 84 9.31 -2.90 1.29
C SER A 84 8.68 -3.83 2.34
N GLY A 85 7.41 -4.20 2.23
CA GLY A 85 6.71 -4.98 3.25
C GLY A 85 6.47 -4.20 4.55
N SER A 86 6.52 -2.86 4.48
CA SER A 86 6.35 -1.95 5.61
C SER A 86 4.89 -1.48 5.69
N GLN A 87 4.16 -1.94 6.70
CA GLN A 87 2.81 -1.43 7.01
C GLN A 87 2.82 -0.05 7.69
N ARG A 88 3.95 0.36 8.27
CA ARG A 88 4.08 1.61 9.05
C ARG A 88 5.37 2.34 8.68
N ILE A 89 5.45 2.84 7.43
CA ILE A 89 6.68 3.45 6.89
C ILE A 89 7.23 4.58 7.77
N ALA A 90 6.36 5.41 8.36
CA ALA A 90 6.79 6.49 9.23
C ALA A 90 7.56 6.01 10.47
N ALA A 91 7.20 4.83 11.01
CA ALA A 91 7.92 4.23 12.14
C ALA A 91 9.29 3.69 11.71
N ASP A 92 9.39 3.11 10.51
CA ASP A 92 10.66 2.63 9.99
C ASP A 92 11.59 3.79 9.62
N VAL A 93 11.07 4.85 8.99
CA VAL A 93 11.80 6.10 8.76
C VAL A 93 12.30 6.71 10.08
N LEU A 94 11.48 6.74 11.13
CA LEU A 94 11.90 7.22 12.44
C LEU A 94 13.07 6.40 13.00
N ARG A 95 13.05 5.06 12.83
CA ARG A 95 14.16 4.19 13.25
C ARG A 95 15.43 4.45 12.44
N LEU A 96 15.31 4.64 11.13
CA LEU A 96 16.45 4.98 10.27
C LEU A 96 17.07 6.33 10.65
N ARG A 97 16.25 7.34 10.94
CA ARG A 97 16.72 8.64 11.47
C ARG A 97 17.47 8.49 12.79
N LYS A 98 16.93 7.70 13.72
CA LYS A 98 17.60 7.39 15.00
C LYS A 98 18.92 6.63 14.81
N ALA A 99 19.05 5.88 13.71
CA ALA A 99 20.29 5.20 13.32
C ALA A 99 21.27 6.12 12.55
N GLY A 100 20.98 7.42 12.45
CA GLY A 100 21.86 8.43 11.82
C GLY A 100 21.59 8.70 10.34
N MET A 101 20.57 8.06 9.74
CA MET A 101 20.24 8.26 8.33
C MET A 101 19.44 9.56 8.13
N PRO A 102 19.87 10.52 7.30
CA PRO A 102 19.26 11.84 7.19
C PRO A 102 18.00 11.87 6.31
N VAL A 103 17.07 10.93 6.52
CA VAL A 103 15.86 10.81 5.69
C VAL A 103 15.00 12.06 5.79
N VAL A 104 14.73 12.72 4.67
CA VAL A 104 13.87 13.90 4.53
C VAL A 104 12.43 13.47 4.24
N THR A 105 11.44 14.21 4.76
CA THR A 105 10.03 14.07 4.37
C THR A 105 9.68 15.21 3.42
N THR A 106 9.14 14.88 2.25
CA THR A 106 8.58 15.83 1.29
C THR A 106 7.12 15.49 0.99
N SER A 107 6.46 16.32 0.19
CA SER A 107 5.10 16.08 -0.31
C SER A 107 5.13 15.96 -1.83
N VAL A 108 4.51 14.89 -2.36
CA VAL A 108 4.33 14.71 -3.80
C VAL A 108 2.87 14.59 -4.16
N GLU A 109 2.53 15.03 -5.35
CA GLU A 109 1.19 14.91 -5.90
C GLU A 109 1.04 13.55 -6.60
N VAL A 110 -0.04 12.84 -6.27
CA VAL A 110 -0.36 11.53 -6.83
C VAL A 110 -1.80 11.52 -7.30
N HIS A 111 -2.01 10.94 -8.48
CA HIS A 111 -3.31 10.75 -9.09
C HIS A 111 -3.76 9.28 -8.92
N ASP A 112 -5.00 9.09 -8.47
CA ASP A 112 -5.67 7.79 -8.40
C ASP A 112 -6.73 7.71 -9.50
N ASN A 113 -6.50 6.82 -10.46
CA ASN A 113 -7.39 6.63 -11.61
C ASN A 113 -8.70 5.92 -11.26
N LEU A 114 -8.77 5.20 -10.14
CA LEU A 114 -10.01 4.53 -9.71
C LEU A 114 -11.00 5.56 -9.17
N THR A 115 -10.52 6.57 -8.45
CA THR A 115 -11.35 7.62 -7.87
C THR A 115 -11.36 8.90 -8.69
N GLY A 116 -10.47 9.04 -9.67
CA GLY A 116 -10.27 10.27 -10.45
C GLY A 116 -9.76 11.43 -9.60
N THR A 117 -9.14 11.16 -8.46
CA THR A 117 -8.71 12.21 -7.52
C THR A 117 -7.20 12.40 -7.53
N THR A 118 -6.79 13.65 -7.35
CA THR A 118 -5.39 14.04 -7.19
C THR A 118 -5.17 14.53 -5.76
N ARG A 119 -4.14 14.00 -5.10
CA ARG A 119 -3.87 14.29 -3.68
C ARG A 119 -2.37 14.45 -3.43
N LYS A 120 -2.04 15.33 -2.50
CA LYS A 120 -0.69 15.43 -1.94
C LYS A 120 -0.49 14.36 -0.88
N ILE A 121 0.57 13.57 -1.00
CA ILE A 121 0.94 12.53 -0.06
C ILE A 121 2.39 12.72 0.41
N PRO A 122 2.75 12.25 1.62
CA PRO A 122 4.12 12.25 2.06
C PRO A 122 4.98 11.27 1.25
N ALA A 123 6.21 11.68 0.98
CA ALA A 123 7.27 10.86 0.42
C ALA A 123 8.59 11.08 1.16
N TYR A 124 9.49 10.11 1.06
CA TYR A 124 10.76 10.07 1.78
C TYR A 124 11.92 9.87 0.81
N HIS A 125 13.01 10.59 1.04
CA HIS A 125 14.26 10.46 0.30
C HIS A 125 15.42 10.78 1.26
N LEU A 126 16.65 10.51 0.83
CA LEU A 126 17.86 11.05 1.47
C LEU A 126 18.10 12.49 1.08
#